data_AF-A0A8J4KF81-F1
#
_entry.id   AF-A0A8J4KF81-F1
#
_cell.length_a   1.000
_cell.length_b   1.000
_cell.length_c   1.000
_cell.angle_alpha   90.00
_cell.angle_beta   90.00
_cell.angle_gamma   90.00
#
_symmetry.space_group_name_H-M   'P 1'
#
loop_
_entity.id
_entity.type
_entity.pdbx_description
1 polymer ?
#
loop_
_entity_poly.entity_id
_entity_poly.type
_entity_poly.pdbx_seq_one_letter_code
_entity_poly.pdbx_strand_id
1 'polypeptide(L)'
;RLLKMEEFFPESFRLDLKDERNAFFELCKEDQIWICKPSCSNQGRGIFLLKNPAAVNTLQAKLHSTEENLLNKRVPYKAPQARIVQRYIHQPLLLEGKKFDVRSYLLIACTAPYVLFFAQGYVRLTCVNYDAASDDLTVHLTNQYVQKKNSLYSQLKDETVWRMEHFNSYVNEKFRKTNGLPKDWVFTVFTKRMQQIMLQCFLAAKHKLDRKLGYFDLIGCDFLIDENFKV
;
A
#
# COMPACT_ATOMS: atom_id res chain seq x y z
N ARG A 1 -16.89 15.64 -7.51
CA ARG A 1 -16.60 15.79 -6.06
C ARG A 1 -15.17 15.32 -5.81
N LEU A 2 -14.38 16.09 -5.06
CA LEU A 2 -13.04 15.67 -4.60
C LEU A 2 -13.22 14.55 -3.56
N LEU A 3 -12.43 13.48 -3.65
CA LEU A 3 -12.49 12.38 -2.68
C LEU A 3 -11.83 12.81 -1.38
N LYS A 4 -12.42 12.46 -0.24
CA LYS A 4 -11.73 12.56 1.04
C LYS A 4 -10.73 11.43 1.19
N MET A 5 -9.64 11.67 1.92
CA MET A 5 -8.56 10.69 2.10
C MET A 5 -9.06 9.40 2.76
N GLU A 6 -9.94 9.49 3.75
CA GLU A 6 -10.60 8.36 4.42
C GLU A 6 -11.41 7.43 3.48
N GLU A 7 -11.79 7.91 2.29
CA GLU A 7 -12.55 7.11 1.32
C GLU A 7 -11.69 6.10 0.57
N PHE A 8 -10.36 6.24 0.56
CA PHE A 8 -9.45 5.41 -0.26
C PHE A 8 -8.09 5.14 0.37
N PHE A 9 -7.74 5.80 1.48
CA PHE A 9 -6.46 5.61 2.17
C PHE A 9 -6.73 5.01 3.55
N PRO A 10 -6.10 3.87 3.90
CA PRO A 10 -6.28 3.29 5.22
C PRO A 10 -5.78 4.22 6.32
N GLU A 11 -6.45 4.22 7.47
CA GLU A 11 -6.08 4.97 8.67
C GLU A 11 -4.59 4.79 8.97
N SER A 12 -3.86 5.90 9.13
CA SER A 12 -2.40 5.90 9.23
C SER A 12 -1.90 6.94 10.22
N PHE A 13 -0.84 6.60 10.93
CA PHE A 13 -0.16 7.48 11.89
C PHE A 13 1.35 7.48 11.62
N ARG A 14 1.97 8.65 11.73
CA ARG A 14 3.41 8.86 11.67
C ARG A 14 4.00 8.68 13.05
N LEU A 15 4.84 7.66 13.23
CA LEU A 15 5.46 7.34 14.51
C LEU A 15 6.61 8.31 14.86
N ASP A 16 7.11 9.07 13.89
CA ASP A 16 8.08 10.14 14.08
C ASP A 16 7.46 11.43 14.64
N LEU A 17 6.13 11.57 14.59
CA LEU A 17 5.41 12.68 15.22
C LEU A 17 4.85 12.22 16.56
N LYS A 18 5.22 12.91 17.65
CA LYS A 18 4.86 12.53 19.02
C LYS A 18 3.34 12.41 19.22
N ASP A 19 2.58 13.38 18.73
CA ASP A 19 1.13 13.42 18.91
C ASP A 19 0.43 12.28 18.15
N GLU A 20 0.79 12.04 16.89
CA GLU A 20 0.25 10.93 16.10
C GLU A 20 0.65 9.57 16.68
N ARG A 21 1.88 9.44 17.18
CA ARG A 21 2.35 8.21 17.84
C ARG A 21 1.55 7.91 19.11
N ASN A 22 1.32 8.91 19.96
CA ASN A 22 0.53 8.74 21.18
C ASN A 22 -0.92 8.37 20.83
N ALA A 23 -1.52 9.07 19.86
CA ALA A 23 -2.86 8.77 19.37
C ALA A 23 -2.98 7.32 18.85
N PHE A 24 -1.96 6.82 18.15
CA PHE A 24 -1.92 5.42 17.73
C PHE A 24 -1.94 4.45 18.91
N PHE A 25 -1.09 4.65 19.93
CA PHE A 25 -1.02 3.75 21.07
C PHE A 25 -2.27 3.80 21.96
N GLU A 26 -2.97 4.94 22.01
CA GLU A 26 -4.27 5.06 22.68
C GLU A 26 -5.40 4.36 21.89
N LEU A 27 -5.33 4.41 20.56
CA LEU A 27 -6.36 3.84 19.67
C LEU A 27 -6.22 2.33 19.46
N CYS A 28 -4.98 1.81 19.43
CA CYS A 28 -4.68 0.46 18.99
C CYS A 28 -5.36 -0.59 19.90
N LYS A 29 -6.37 -1.27 19.36
CA LYS A 29 -7.10 -2.36 20.04
C LYS A 29 -6.46 -3.72 19.76
N GLU A 30 -6.70 -4.70 20.63
CA GLU A 30 -6.09 -6.04 20.55
C GLU A 30 -6.46 -6.79 19.26
N ASP A 31 -7.67 -6.59 18.72
CA ASP A 31 -8.18 -7.32 17.56
C ASP A 31 -7.77 -6.71 16.20
N GLN A 32 -7.03 -5.60 16.20
CA GLN A 32 -6.72 -4.86 14.98
C GLN A 32 -5.31 -5.18 14.49
N ILE A 33 -5.21 -5.63 13.23
CA ILE A 33 -3.92 -5.79 12.57
C ILE A 33 -3.48 -4.44 11.99
N TRP A 34 -2.23 -4.08 12.26
CA TRP A 34 -1.57 -2.92 11.67
C TRP A 34 -0.31 -3.35 10.91
N ILE A 35 0.05 -2.56 9.91
CA ILE A 35 1.28 -2.73 9.14
C ILE A 35 2.20 -1.54 9.41
N CYS A 36 3.39 -1.81 9.91
CA CYS A 36 4.40 -0.78 10.16
C CYS A 36 5.41 -0.75 9.01
N LYS A 37 5.58 0.42 8.38
CA LYS A 37 6.40 0.60 7.18
C LYS A 37 7.42 1.72 7.42
N PRO A 38 8.70 1.54 7.07
CA PRO A 38 9.65 2.65 7.05
C PRO A 38 9.26 3.69 5.97
N SER A 39 9.34 4.97 6.32
CA SER A 39 9.15 6.08 5.38
C SER A 39 10.29 6.13 4.36
N CYS A 40 10.00 6.50 3.11
CA CYS A 40 10.98 6.64 2.03
C CYS A 40 11.84 5.38 1.77
N SER A 41 11.31 4.19 2.05
CA SER A 41 11.95 2.91 1.73
C SER A 41 11.23 2.20 0.58
N ASN A 42 11.81 1.11 0.09
CA ASN A 42 11.28 0.34 -1.03
C ASN A 42 11.44 -1.18 -0.83
N GLN A 43 10.90 -1.96 -1.77
CA GLN A 43 11.07 -3.42 -1.83
C GLN A 43 10.48 -4.18 -0.63
N GLY A 44 9.60 -3.55 0.15
CA GLY A 44 9.03 -4.15 1.37
C GLY A 44 10.04 -4.32 2.52
N ARG A 45 11.23 -3.72 2.43
CA ARG A 45 12.26 -3.86 3.46
C ARG A 45 11.85 -3.18 4.75
N GLY A 46 12.05 -3.88 5.86
CA GLY A 46 11.75 -3.38 7.21
C GLY A 46 10.25 -3.29 7.53
N ILE A 47 9.37 -3.80 6.67
CA ILE A 47 7.94 -3.93 6.97
C ILE A 47 7.72 -5.08 7.95
N PHE A 48 6.84 -4.88 8.92
CA PHE A 48 6.33 -5.94 9.78
C PHE A 48 4.87 -5.65 10.15
N LEU A 49 4.17 -6.70 10.59
CA LEU A 49 2.80 -6.60 11.07
C LEU A 49 2.77 -6.52 12.60
N LEU A 50 1.81 -5.78 13.11
CA LEU A 50 1.43 -5.71 14.52
C LEU A 50 0.09 -6.44 14.62
N LYS A 51 0.11 -7.70 15.05
CA LYS A 51 -1.08 -8.56 15.12
C LYS A 51 -1.58 -8.81 16.54
N ASN A 52 -0.77 -8.48 17.54
CA ASN A 52 -1.08 -8.75 18.94
C ASN A 52 -0.46 -7.68 19.85
N PRO A 53 -0.91 -7.58 21.11
CA PRO A 53 -0.41 -6.59 22.06
C PRO A 53 1.10 -6.68 22.31
N ALA A 54 1.67 -7.89 22.33
CA ALA A 54 3.11 -8.07 22.54
C ALA A 54 3.97 -7.40 21.46
N ALA A 55 3.54 -7.48 20.19
CA ALA A 55 4.21 -6.80 19.08
C ALA A 55 4.11 -5.27 19.20
N VAL A 56 2.96 -4.75 19.64
CA VAL A 56 2.74 -3.32 19.88
C VAL A 56 3.61 -2.81 21.02
N ASN A 57 3.64 -3.51 22.15
CA ASN A 57 4.48 -3.18 23.31
C ASN A 57 5.97 -3.20 22.96
N THR A 58 6.40 -4.19 22.16
CA THR A 58 7.77 -4.26 21.64
C THR A 58 8.13 -3.04 20.79
N LEU A 59 7.21 -2.59 19.94
CA LEU A 59 7.40 -1.37 19.14
C LEU A 59 7.46 -0.12 20.03
N GLN A 60 6.57 0.00 21.00
CA GLN A 60 6.52 1.12 21.94
C GLN A 60 7.81 1.25 22.74
N ALA A 61 8.31 0.15 23.31
CA ALA A 61 9.58 0.13 24.05
C ALA A 61 10.79 0.54 23.17
N LYS A 62 10.83 0.08 21.92
CA LYS A 62 11.87 0.48 20.94
C LYS A 62 11.84 1.98 20.65
N LEU A 63 10.65 2.57 20.55
CA LEU A 63 10.52 4.01 20.30
C LEU A 63 10.95 4.82 21.54
N HIS A 64 10.52 4.46 22.75
CA HIS A 64 10.93 5.15 23.98
C HIS A 64 12.44 5.12 24.22
N SER A 65 13.06 3.95 24.12
CA SER A 65 14.52 3.81 24.25
C SER A 65 15.28 4.65 23.23
N THR A 66 14.74 4.80 22.02
CA THR A 66 15.36 5.66 20.99
C THR A 66 15.25 7.14 21.37
N GLU A 67 14.11 7.58 21.91
CA GLU A 67 13.92 8.97 22.37
C GLU A 67 14.82 9.34 23.55
N GLU A 68 14.94 8.47 24.56
CA GLU A 68 15.85 8.68 25.69
C GLU A 68 17.31 8.79 25.23
N ASN A 69 17.72 7.96 24.26
CA ASN A 69 19.06 8.02 23.68
C ASN A 69 19.33 9.33 22.91
N LEU A 70 18.31 9.92 22.27
CA LEU A 70 18.44 11.20 21.57
C LEU A 70 18.62 12.38 22.55
N LEU A 71 17.95 12.33 23.71
CA LEU A 71 18.05 13.37 24.73
C LEU A 71 19.42 13.38 25.44
N ASN A 72 20.07 12.22 25.53
CA ASN A 72 21.27 12.02 26.36
C ASN A 72 22.63 12.16 25.64
N LYS A 73 22.69 12.41 24.31
CA LYS A 73 23.96 12.48 23.55
C LYS A 73 24.21 13.83 22.86
N ARG A 74 25.43 14.38 23.04
CA ARG A 74 25.97 15.59 22.38
C ARG A 74 26.66 15.33 21.01
N VAL A 75 26.43 14.18 20.39
CA VAL A 75 27.12 13.73 19.16
C VAL A 75 26.10 13.64 18.01
N PRO A 76 26.44 13.93 16.73
CA PRO A 76 25.48 13.87 15.62
C PRO A 76 25.05 12.43 15.36
N TYR A 77 24.00 11.99 16.06
CA TYR A 77 23.36 10.70 15.84
C TYR A 77 22.41 10.84 14.65
N LYS A 78 22.46 9.88 13.70
CA LYS A 78 21.47 9.84 12.61
C LYS A 78 20.08 9.73 13.23
N ALA A 79 19.19 10.66 12.87
CA ALA A 79 17.81 10.62 13.30
C ALA A 79 17.21 9.22 13.02
N PRO A 80 16.38 8.68 13.92
CA PRO A 80 15.75 7.39 13.71
C PRO A 80 15.00 7.37 12.39
N GLN A 81 15.05 6.25 11.69
CA GLN A 81 14.30 6.06 10.45
C GLN A 81 12.81 6.30 10.73
N ALA A 82 12.24 7.34 10.09
CA ALA A 82 10.81 7.64 10.22
C ALA A 82 9.97 6.44 9.75
N ARG A 83 8.83 6.22 10.40
CA ARG A 83 7.92 5.09 10.12
C ARG A 83 6.48 5.54 10.15
N ILE A 84 5.66 4.89 9.33
CA ILE A 84 4.21 4.96 9.42
C ILE A 84 3.68 3.64 9.97
N VAL A 85 2.64 3.72 10.79
CA VAL A 85 1.77 2.59 11.10
C VAL A 85 0.43 2.83 10.41
N GLN A 86 -0.07 1.82 9.72
CA GLN A 86 -1.25 1.93 8.89
C GLN A 86 -2.17 0.74 9.13
N ARG A 87 -3.48 0.96 9.14
CA ARG A 87 -4.48 -0.09 9.29
C ARG A 87 -4.26 -1.12 8.19
N TYR A 88 -4.10 -2.38 8.59
CA TYR A 88 -3.92 -3.45 7.64
C TYR A 88 -5.26 -3.87 7.04
N ILE A 89 -5.32 -3.95 5.71
CA ILE A 89 -6.48 -4.51 5.00
C ILE A 89 -6.39 -6.04 5.16
N HIS A 90 -7.00 -6.54 6.23
CA HIS A 90 -6.94 -7.94 6.63
C HIS A 90 -7.90 -8.84 5.83
N GLN A 91 -8.93 -8.26 5.22
CA GLN A 91 -9.86 -8.89 4.28
C GLN A 91 -9.68 -8.32 2.86
N PRO A 92 -8.54 -8.58 2.21
CA PRO A 92 -8.34 -8.17 0.81
C PRO A 92 -9.24 -9.00 -0.12
N LEU A 93 -9.58 -8.47 -1.29
CA LEU A 93 -10.05 -9.29 -2.39
C LEU A 93 -8.93 -10.28 -2.75
N LEU A 94 -9.31 -11.54 -2.99
CA LEU A 94 -8.38 -12.61 -3.34
C LEU A 94 -8.63 -13.06 -4.77
N LEU A 95 -7.56 -13.27 -5.54
CA LEU A 95 -7.61 -13.91 -6.85
C LEU A 95 -7.05 -15.31 -6.70
N GLU A 96 -7.88 -16.32 -6.92
CA GLU A 96 -7.50 -17.73 -6.71
C GLU A 96 -6.97 -18.00 -5.29
N GLY A 97 -7.54 -17.32 -4.29
CA GLY A 97 -7.09 -17.41 -2.89
C GLY A 97 -5.78 -16.66 -2.59
N LYS A 98 -5.11 -16.05 -3.58
CA LYS A 98 -3.86 -15.31 -3.42
C LYS A 98 -4.14 -13.82 -3.21
N LYS A 99 -3.34 -13.17 -2.36
CA LYS A 99 -3.40 -11.72 -2.18
C LYS A 99 -2.75 -11.04 -3.38
N PHE A 100 -3.28 -9.89 -3.78
CA PHE A 100 -2.74 -9.14 -4.89
C PHE A 100 -2.79 -7.64 -4.65
N ASP A 101 -2.03 -6.90 -5.45
CA ASP A 101 -2.19 -5.46 -5.63
C ASP A 101 -2.15 -5.12 -7.12
N VAL A 102 -2.65 -3.93 -7.48
CA VAL A 102 -2.60 -3.42 -8.86
C VAL A 102 -1.60 -2.27 -8.94
N ARG A 103 -0.58 -2.44 -9.79
CA ARG A 103 0.31 -1.36 -10.22
C ARG A 103 -0.36 -0.63 -11.38
N SER A 104 -0.51 0.68 -11.27
CA SER A 104 -0.92 1.55 -12.38
C SER A 104 -0.04 2.81 -12.41
N TYR A 105 -0.03 3.52 -13.53
CA TYR A 105 0.93 4.60 -13.77
C TYR A 105 0.23 5.93 -14.00
N LEU A 106 0.77 6.97 -13.36
CA LEU A 106 0.45 8.36 -13.63
C LEU A 106 1.67 9.02 -14.27
N LEU A 107 1.58 9.34 -15.55
CA LEU A 107 2.60 10.11 -16.26
C LEU A 107 2.29 11.60 -16.11
N ILE A 108 3.19 12.35 -15.47
CA ILE A 108 3.25 13.80 -15.54
C ILE A 108 4.08 14.14 -16.77
N ALA A 109 3.44 14.35 -17.91
CA ALA A 109 4.13 14.58 -19.19
C ALA A 109 4.72 16.00 -19.30
N CYS A 110 4.15 16.95 -18.55
CA CYS A 110 4.66 18.32 -18.44
C CYS A 110 4.27 18.86 -17.06
N THR A 111 5.10 19.73 -16.47
CA THR A 111 4.76 20.45 -15.22
C THR A 111 4.34 21.91 -15.45
N ALA A 112 4.68 22.49 -16.61
CA ALA A 112 4.41 23.89 -16.95
C ALA A 112 3.82 24.01 -18.38
N PRO A 113 2.49 23.84 -18.57
CA PRO A 113 1.46 23.51 -17.59
C PRO A 113 1.47 22.02 -17.21
N TYR A 114 0.75 21.66 -16.14
CA TYR A 114 0.60 20.25 -15.78
C TYR A 114 -0.23 19.49 -16.82
N VAL A 115 0.35 18.43 -17.39
CA VAL A 115 -0.33 17.49 -18.29
C VAL A 115 -0.17 16.08 -17.70
N LEU A 116 -1.30 15.41 -17.44
CA LEU A 116 -1.32 14.11 -16.78
C LEU A 116 -1.93 13.05 -17.69
N PHE A 117 -1.31 11.88 -17.77
CA PHE A 117 -1.87 10.70 -18.41
C PHE A 117 -1.97 9.54 -17.42
N PHE A 118 -3.09 8.85 -17.46
CA PHE A 118 -3.28 7.60 -16.75
C PHE A 118 -2.94 6.44 -17.69
N ALA A 119 -2.18 5.47 -17.21
CA ALA A 119 -1.97 4.21 -17.89
C ALA A 119 -2.30 3.04 -16.96
N GLN A 120 -3.04 2.08 -17.51
CA GLN A 120 -3.22 0.78 -16.87
C GLN A 120 -1.85 0.10 -16.74
N GLY A 121 -1.67 -0.65 -15.65
CA GLY A 121 -0.48 -1.45 -15.47
C GLY A 121 -0.82 -2.93 -15.41
N TYR A 122 -0.57 -3.55 -14.26
CA TYR A 122 -0.69 -5.00 -14.10
C TYR A 122 -0.97 -5.36 -12.65
N VAL A 123 -1.42 -6.59 -12.44
CA VAL A 123 -1.68 -7.15 -11.13
C VAL A 123 -0.44 -7.91 -10.65
N ARG A 124 -0.12 -7.81 -9.36
CA ARG A 124 0.97 -8.54 -8.70
C ARG A 124 0.37 -9.42 -7.61
N LEU A 125 0.51 -10.72 -7.74
CA LEU A 125 -0.02 -11.71 -6.80
C LEU A 125 1.09 -12.28 -5.91
N THR A 126 0.71 -12.79 -4.75
CA THR A 126 1.56 -13.66 -3.93
C THR A 126 1.71 -15.03 -4.57
N CYS A 127 2.82 -15.73 -4.32
CA CYS A 127 3.04 -17.11 -4.79
C CYS A 127 2.04 -18.09 -4.13
N VAL A 128 1.71 -17.84 -2.87
CA VAL A 128 0.91 -18.72 -2.02
C VAL A 128 -0.43 -18.08 -1.65
N ASN A 129 -1.37 -18.91 -1.21
CA ASN A 129 -2.68 -18.47 -0.74
C ASN A 129 -2.54 -17.57 0.48
N TYR A 130 -3.44 -16.59 0.55
CA TYR A 130 -3.52 -15.66 1.65
C TYR A 130 -4.05 -16.35 2.91
N ASP A 131 -3.34 -16.14 4.00
CA ASP A 131 -3.77 -16.47 5.35
C ASP A 131 -3.48 -15.27 6.24
N ALA A 132 -4.52 -14.74 6.91
CA ALA A 132 -4.39 -13.61 7.81
C ALA A 132 -3.60 -13.96 9.08
N ALA A 133 -3.64 -15.23 9.52
CA ALA A 133 -2.98 -15.69 10.73
C ALA A 133 -1.46 -15.89 10.53
N SER A 134 -1.03 -16.36 9.35
CA SER A 134 0.38 -16.62 9.04
C SER A 134 1.34 -15.45 9.33
N ASP A 135 2.43 -15.69 10.05
CA ASP A 135 3.45 -14.65 10.28
C ASP A 135 4.45 -14.51 9.11
N ASP A 136 4.32 -15.34 8.07
CA ASP A 136 5.15 -15.23 6.87
C ASP A 136 4.76 -14.01 6.03
N LEU A 137 5.68 -13.05 5.94
CA LEU A 137 5.49 -11.85 5.12
C LEU A 137 5.32 -12.16 3.62
N THR A 138 5.74 -13.31 3.11
CA THR A 138 5.51 -13.69 1.70
C THR A 138 4.02 -13.99 1.41
N VAL A 139 3.23 -14.29 2.43
CA VAL A 139 1.76 -14.42 2.35
C VAL A 139 1.08 -13.06 2.28
N HIS A 140 1.72 -12.01 2.80
CA HIS A 140 1.09 -10.70 3.02
C HIS A 140 1.55 -9.59 2.06
N LEU A 141 2.78 -9.67 1.54
CA LEU A 141 3.40 -8.62 0.74
C LEU A 141 3.59 -9.08 -0.72
N THR A 142 2.92 -8.41 -1.63
CA THR A 142 2.90 -8.71 -3.07
C THR A 142 4.14 -8.22 -3.83
N ASN A 143 5.05 -7.50 -3.16
CA ASN A 143 6.27 -6.99 -3.78
C ASN A 143 7.12 -8.14 -4.31
N GLN A 144 7.49 -8.08 -5.58
CA GLN A 144 8.34 -9.08 -6.24
C GLN A 144 9.66 -9.36 -5.49
N TYR A 145 10.25 -8.35 -4.82
CA TYR A 145 11.43 -8.55 -3.98
C TYR A 145 11.17 -9.46 -2.77
N VAL A 146 9.99 -9.36 -2.15
CA VAL A 146 9.58 -10.24 -1.05
C VAL A 146 9.20 -11.60 -1.59
N GLN A 147 8.46 -11.66 -2.70
CA GLN A 147 8.05 -12.92 -3.32
C GLN A 147 9.24 -13.78 -3.76
N LYS A 148 10.34 -13.17 -4.24
CA LYS A 148 11.61 -13.88 -4.54
C LYS A 148 12.21 -14.69 -3.39
N LYS A 149 11.81 -14.41 -2.15
CA LYS A 149 12.26 -15.17 -0.97
C LYS A 149 11.45 -16.44 -0.74
N ASN A 150 10.26 -16.55 -1.34
CA ASN A 150 9.45 -17.74 -1.26
C ASN A 150 10.08 -18.85 -2.11
N SER A 151 10.16 -20.07 -1.56
CA SER A 151 10.81 -21.22 -2.22
C SER A 151 10.16 -21.60 -3.55
N LEU A 152 8.86 -21.32 -3.72
CA LEU A 152 8.10 -21.63 -4.92
C LEU A 152 8.23 -20.57 -6.03
N TYR A 153 8.88 -19.42 -5.75
CA TYR A 153 8.91 -18.29 -6.67
C TYR A 153 9.48 -18.65 -8.04
N SER A 154 10.57 -19.43 -8.11
CA SER A 154 11.18 -19.81 -9.38
C SER A 154 10.24 -20.59 -10.29
N GLN A 155 9.29 -21.34 -9.70
CA GLN A 155 8.30 -22.14 -10.42
C GLN A 155 7.06 -21.31 -10.79
N LEU A 156 6.65 -20.37 -9.91
CA LEU A 156 5.39 -19.64 -10.03
C LEU A 156 5.54 -18.19 -10.53
N LYS A 157 6.76 -17.69 -10.78
CA LYS A 157 7.02 -16.27 -11.10
C LYS A 157 6.12 -15.70 -12.20
N ASP A 158 5.81 -16.49 -13.23
CA ASP A 158 5.04 -16.03 -14.39
C ASP A 158 3.54 -16.01 -14.09
N GLU A 159 3.09 -16.74 -13.06
CA GLU A 159 1.72 -16.70 -12.53
C GLU A 159 1.51 -15.54 -11.54
N THR A 160 2.58 -15.00 -10.95
CA THR A 160 2.51 -13.89 -9.99
C THR A 160 2.19 -12.53 -10.63
N VAL A 161 2.07 -12.47 -11.96
CA VAL A 161 1.78 -11.24 -12.70
C VAL A 161 0.63 -11.48 -13.68
N TRP A 162 -0.49 -10.79 -13.48
CA TRP A 162 -1.58 -10.80 -14.46
C TRP A 162 -1.64 -9.50 -15.25
N ARG A 163 -1.92 -9.64 -16.54
CA ARG A 163 -2.36 -8.51 -17.36
C ARG A 163 -3.76 -8.10 -16.95
N MET A 164 -4.11 -6.84 -17.21
CA MET A 164 -5.40 -6.28 -16.81
C MET A 164 -6.59 -6.95 -17.51
N GLU A 165 -6.40 -7.47 -18.73
CA GLU A 165 -7.43 -8.20 -19.47
C GLU A 165 -7.78 -9.53 -18.81
N HIS A 166 -6.76 -10.23 -18.27
CA HIS A 166 -6.98 -11.46 -17.51
C HIS A 166 -7.71 -11.13 -16.21
N PHE A 167 -7.26 -10.11 -15.47
CA PHE A 167 -7.94 -9.66 -14.26
C PHE A 167 -9.42 -9.27 -14.52
N ASN A 168 -9.68 -8.54 -15.59
CA ASN A 168 -11.05 -8.17 -15.98
C ASN A 168 -11.91 -9.39 -16.32
N SER A 169 -11.36 -10.33 -17.09
CA SER A 169 -12.05 -11.59 -17.44
C SER A 169 -12.39 -12.41 -16.19
N TYR A 170 -11.42 -12.54 -15.27
CA TYR A 170 -11.62 -13.25 -14.01
C TYR A 170 -12.70 -12.60 -13.14
N VAL A 171 -12.70 -11.27 -13.01
CA VAL A 171 -13.73 -10.55 -12.25
C VAL A 171 -15.12 -10.72 -12.88
N ASN A 172 -15.20 -10.65 -14.21
CA ASN A 172 -16.44 -10.88 -14.94
C ASN A 172 -17.00 -12.30 -14.70
N GLU A 173 -16.13 -13.30 -14.65
CA GLU A 173 -16.52 -14.70 -14.49
C GLU A 173 -16.89 -15.02 -13.03
N LYS A 174 -16.03 -14.66 -12.07
CA LYS A 174 -16.12 -15.13 -10.68
C LYS A 174 -16.93 -14.22 -9.76
N PHE A 175 -16.87 -12.91 -9.96
CA PHE A 175 -17.42 -11.95 -9.01
C PHE A 175 -18.61 -11.15 -9.54
N ARG A 176 -18.73 -10.97 -10.85
CA ARG A 176 -19.76 -10.08 -11.42
C ARG A 176 -21.18 -10.41 -10.96
N LYS A 177 -21.60 -11.68 -11.10
CA LYS A 177 -22.96 -12.09 -10.70
C LYS A 177 -23.11 -12.11 -9.19
N THR A 178 -22.16 -12.72 -8.49
CA THR A 178 -22.20 -12.92 -7.03
C THR A 178 -22.17 -11.61 -6.25
N ASN A 179 -21.38 -10.63 -6.71
CA ASN A 179 -21.19 -9.34 -6.05
C ASN A 179 -21.99 -8.20 -6.72
N GLY A 180 -22.84 -8.50 -7.72
CA GLY A 180 -23.66 -7.50 -8.40
C GLY A 180 -22.87 -6.43 -9.15
N LEU A 181 -21.69 -6.76 -9.67
CA LEU A 181 -20.81 -5.80 -10.35
C LEU A 181 -21.27 -5.56 -11.81
N PRO A 182 -21.03 -4.35 -12.36
CA PRO A 182 -21.17 -4.12 -13.80
C PRO A 182 -20.20 -4.99 -14.60
N LYS A 183 -20.58 -5.26 -15.86
CA LYS A 183 -19.67 -5.89 -16.81
C LYS A 183 -18.42 -5.02 -16.97
N ASP A 184 -17.27 -5.67 -17.02
CA ASP A 184 -15.96 -5.01 -17.18
C ASP A 184 -15.66 -4.01 -16.06
N TRP A 185 -16.04 -4.35 -14.81
CA TRP A 185 -15.82 -3.52 -13.63
C TRP A 185 -14.38 -3.00 -13.50
N VAL A 186 -13.39 -3.83 -13.86
CA VAL A 186 -11.96 -3.46 -13.83
C VAL A 186 -11.66 -2.27 -14.75
N PHE A 187 -12.20 -2.28 -15.97
CA PHE A 187 -11.98 -1.23 -16.97
C PHE A 187 -12.95 -0.05 -16.87
N THR A 188 -14.01 -0.18 -16.08
CA THR A 188 -15.02 0.86 -15.91
C THR A 188 -14.91 1.51 -14.52
N VAL A 189 -15.48 0.87 -13.50
CA VAL A 189 -15.59 1.42 -12.14
C VAL A 189 -14.21 1.54 -11.49
N PHE A 190 -13.43 0.46 -11.51
CA PHE A 190 -12.11 0.42 -10.86
C PHE A 190 -11.13 1.39 -11.52
N THR A 191 -11.03 1.38 -12.84
CA THR A 191 -10.17 2.32 -13.59
C THR A 191 -10.53 3.77 -13.29
N LYS A 192 -11.83 4.11 -13.31
CA LYS A 192 -12.29 5.47 -12.95
C LYS A 192 -11.94 5.82 -11.51
N ARG A 193 -12.05 4.87 -10.58
CA ARG A 193 -11.70 5.07 -9.17
C ARG A 193 -10.20 5.33 -8.99
N MET A 194 -9.34 4.54 -9.66
CA MET A 194 -7.88 4.76 -9.66
C MET A 194 -7.53 6.16 -10.19
N GLN A 195 -8.10 6.56 -11.32
CA GLN A 195 -7.89 7.89 -11.89
C GLN A 195 -8.27 9.02 -10.91
N GLN A 196 -9.41 8.89 -10.23
CA GLN A 196 -9.86 9.86 -9.23
C GLN A 196 -8.89 9.94 -8.04
N ILE A 197 -8.44 8.80 -7.52
CA ILE A 197 -7.50 8.71 -6.40
C ILE A 197 -6.15 9.33 -6.80
N MET A 198 -5.58 8.93 -7.95
CA MET A 198 -4.32 9.49 -8.46
C MET A 198 -4.41 11.00 -8.63
N LEU A 199 -5.52 11.50 -9.19
CA LEU A 199 -5.74 12.93 -9.34
C LEU A 199 -5.80 13.65 -7.98
N GLN A 200 -6.47 13.07 -6.97
CA GLN A 200 -6.47 13.64 -5.62
C GLN A 200 -5.05 13.71 -5.03
N CYS A 201 -4.30 12.62 -5.11
CA CYS A 201 -2.92 12.58 -4.62
C CYS A 201 -2.04 13.61 -5.33
N PHE A 202 -2.17 13.72 -6.66
CA PHE A 202 -1.47 14.73 -7.44
C PHE A 202 -1.85 16.15 -7.01
N LEU A 203 -3.15 16.47 -6.90
CA LEU A 203 -3.61 17.80 -6.51
C LEU A 203 -3.14 18.18 -5.09
N ALA A 204 -3.06 17.22 -4.17
CA ALA A 204 -2.53 17.44 -2.83
C ALA A 204 -1.02 17.73 -2.84
N ALA A 205 -0.26 17.10 -3.73
CA ALA A 205 1.21 17.21 -3.79
C ALA A 205 1.73 18.27 -4.77
N LYS A 206 0.93 18.71 -5.76
CA LYS A 206 1.41 19.51 -6.91
C LYS A 206 2.14 20.81 -6.56
N HIS A 207 1.85 21.39 -5.40
CA HIS A 207 2.48 22.64 -4.93
C HIS A 207 3.90 22.41 -4.41
N LYS A 208 4.27 21.15 -4.13
CA LYS A 208 5.61 20.73 -3.72
C LYS A 208 6.47 20.26 -4.89
N LEU A 209 5.90 20.16 -6.09
CA LEU A 209 6.61 19.72 -7.28
C LEU A 209 7.26 20.92 -7.99
N ASP A 210 8.47 20.71 -8.48
CA ASP A 210 9.17 21.72 -9.30
C ASP A 210 8.44 21.94 -10.62
N ARG A 211 8.07 23.19 -10.87
CA ARG A 211 7.31 23.59 -12.06
C ARG A 211 8.22 24.26 -13.09
N LYS A 212 8.79 23.46 -14.00
CA LYS A 212 9.77 23.90 -15.00
C LYS A 212 9.50 23.28 -16.37
N LEU A 213 9.74 24.04 -17.44
CA LEU A 213 9.60 23.54 -18.80
C LEU A 213 10.52 22.33 -19.03
N GLY A 214 10.01 21.28 -19.67
CA GLY A 214 10.76 20.05 -19.94
C GLY A 214 10.80 19.05 -18.79
N TYR A 215 10.24 19.35 -17.62
CA TYR A 215 10.15 18.39 -16.52
C TYR A 215 8.97 17.44 -16.74
N PHE A 216 9.23 16.15 -16.55
CA PHE A 216 8.25 15.07 -16.59
C PHE A 216 8.57 14.06 -15.49
N ASP A 217 7.59 13.23 -15.11
CA ASP A 217 7.80 12.12 -14.18
C ASP A 217 6.81 11.00 -14.44
N LEU A 218 7.21 9.76 -14.16
CA LEU A 218 6.35 8.57 -14.28
C LEU A 218 6.19 7.92 -12.91
N ILE A 219 5.01 8.11 -12.31
CA ILE A 219 4.72 7.64 -10.97
C ILE A 219 4.00 6.30 -11.03
N GLY A 220 4.55 5.28 -10.38
CA GLY A 220 3.88 4.00 -10.17
C GLY A 220 3.06 4.03 -8.88
N CYS A 221 1.74 3.94 -8.98
CA CYS A 221 0.84 3.85 -7.83
C CYS A 221 0.39 2.40 -7.62
N ASP A 222 0.28 2.02 -6.34
CA ASP A 222 -0.11 0.68 -5.91
C ASP A 222 -1.49 0.75 -5.26
N PHE A 223 -2.43 -0.06 -5.76
CA PHE A 223 -3.80 -0.13 -5.26
C PHE A 223 -4.07 -1.51 -4.67
N LEU A 224 -4.76 -1.54 -3.53
CA LEU A 224 -5.36 -2.73 -2.98
C LEU A 224 -6.86 -2.64 -3.15
N ILE A 225 -7.51 -3.80 -3.23
CA ILE A 225 -8.97 -3.92 -3.28
C ILE A 225 -9.36 -4.80 -2.10
N ASP A 226 -10.34 -4.39 -1.31
CA ASP A 226 -10.88 -5.22 -0.24
C ASP A 226 -11.97 -6.18 -0.74
N GLU A 227 -12.40 -7.12 0.10
CA GLU A 227 -13.43 -8.11 -0.25
C GLU A 227 -14.77 -7.50 -0.70
N ASN A 228 -15.03 -6.23 -0.32
CA ASN A 228 -16.21 -5.48 -0.68
C ASN A 228 -16.03 -4.63 -1.95
N PHE A 229 -14.95 -4.88 -2.71
CA PHE A 229 -14.60 -4.13 -3.92
C PHE A 229 -14.35 -2.64 -3.69
N LYS A 230 -14.00 -2.24 -2.45
CA LYS A 230 -13.48 -0.91 -2.15
C LYS A 230 -12.00 -0.83 -2.54
N VAL A 231 -11.63 0.28 -3.15
CA VAL A 231 -10.26 0.64 -3.56
C VAL A 231 -9.68 1.65 -2.60
#